data_AF-A0AAW0EBL9-F1
#
_entry.id   AF-A0AAW0EBL9-F1
#
_cell.length_a   1.000
_cell.length_b   1.000
_cell.length_c   1.000
_cell.angle_alpha   90.00
_cell.angle_beta   90.00
_cell.angle_gamma   90.00
#
_symmetry.space_group_name_H-M   'P 1'
#
loop_
_entity.id
_entity.type
_entity.pdbx_description
1 polymer ?
#
loop_
_entity_poly.entity_id
_entity_poly.type
_entity_poly.pdbx_seq_one_letter_code
_entity_poly.pdbx_strand_id
1 'polypeptide(L)'
;SKRSPENSKYELVKRVIAVEGDLVQTLPPYPTPQARVPQGHLWVEGDAFHSQDSNTFGPVPSGLVDSRLIWLVWPIWRIGRPTHPMNAHTVARVIPVQSQK
;
A
#
# COMPACT_ATOMS: atom_id res chain seq x y z
N SER A 1 -2.16 -8.53 17.55
CA SER A 1 -3.57 -8.17 17.36
C SER A 1 -3.68 -6.68 17.07
N LYS A 2 -3.55 -6.26 15.81
CA LYS A 2 -3.75 -4.86 15.39
C LYS A 2 -5.15 -4.74 14.80
N ARG A 3 -6.15 -4.62 15.67
CA ARG A 3 -7.56 -4.42 15.29
C ARG A 3 -7.89 -2.93 15.38
N SER A 4 -8.67 -2.42 14.43
CA SER A 4 -9.18 -1.05 14.47
C SER A 4 -10.04 -0.83 15.73
N PRO A 5 -9.90 0.28 16.47
CA PRO A 5 -10.63 0.53 17.72
C PRO A 5 -12.16 0.68 17.53
N GLU A 6 -12.60 1.02 16.33
CA GLU A 6 -13.99 1.46 16.10
C GLU A 6 -14.90 0.33 15.59
N ASN A 7 -14.34 -0.77 15.06
CA ASN A 7 -15.14 -1.94 14.71
C ASN A 7 -14.24 -3.18 14.49
N SER A 8 -14.33 -4.15 15.41
CA SER A 8 -13.50 -5.37 15.46
C SER A 8 -13.74 -6.37 14.31
N LYS A 9 -14.63 -6.06 13.36
CA LYS A 9 -15.07 -6.98 12.30
C LYS A 9 -14.46 -6.71 10.92
N TYR A 10 -13.64 -5.67 10.76
CA TYR A 10 -13.02 -5.34 9.46
C TYR A 10 -11.50 -5.48 9.53
N GLU A 11 -10.97 -6.44 8.76
CA GLU A 11 -9.55 -6.47 8.38
C GLU A 11 -9.29 -5.30 7.43
N LEU A 12 -8.29 -4.48 7.74
CA LEU A 12 -7.94 -3.31 6.93
C LEU A 12 -7.19 -3.77 5.68
N VAL A 13 -7.86 -3.77 4.54
CA VAL A 13 -7.20 -3.98 3.24
C VAL A 13 -6.53 -2.68 2.80
N LYS A 14 -5.21 -2.74 2.59
CA LYS A 14 -4.41 -1.65 2.00
C LYS A 14 -3.74 -2.12 0.72
N ARG A 15 -3.40 -1.18 -0.16
CA ARG A 15 -2.67 -1.46 -1.39
C ARG A 15 -1.18 -1.28 -1.14
N VAL A 16 -0.38 -2.28 -1.51
CA VAL A 16 1.09 -2.12 -1.56
C VAL A 16 1.41 -1.23 -2.76
N ILE A 17 2.07 -0.11 -2.51
CA ILE A 17 2.47 0.88 -3.51
C ILE A 17 3.93 0.71 -3.90
N ALA A 18 4.79 0.45 -2.91
CA ALA A 18 6.22 0.27 -3.12
C ALA A 18 6.79 -0.78 -2.16
N VAL A 19 7.88 -1.41 -2.58
CA VAL A 19 8.57 -2.46 -1.82
C VAL A 19 9.96 -2.01 -1.43
N GLU A 20 10.69 -2.84 -0.70
CA GLU A 20 12.05 -2.55 -0.26
C GLU A 20 12.95 -1.96 -1.37
N GLY A 21 13.68 -0.91 -1.02
CA GLY A 21 14.62 -0.25 -1.92
C GLY A 21 14.01 0.82 -2.82
N ASP A 22 12.71 0.77 -3.10
CA ASP A 22 12.02 1.77 -3.91
C ASP A 22 12.03 3.16 -3.24
N LEU A 23 11.97 4.21 -4.05
CA LEU A 23 11.80 5.58 -3.61
C LEU A 23 10.39 6.06 -3.95
N VAL A 24 9.67 6.58 -2.96
CA VAL A 24 8.28 7.03 -3.10
C VAL A 24 8.20 8.53 -2.90
N GLN A 25 7.46 9.22 -3.77
CA GLN A 25 6.95 10.56 -3.51
C GLN A 25 5.77 10.46 -2.55
N THR A 26 5.95 11.03 -1.37
CA THR A 26 4.99 10.96 -0.27
C THR A 26 3.91 12.01 -0.44
N LEU A 27 2.80 11.82 0.27
CA LEU A 27 1.72 12.79 0.39
C LEU A 27 1.70 13.35 1.82
N PRO A 28 1.17 14.56 2.03
CA PRO A 28 0.87 15.04 3.38
C PRO A 28 -0.02 14.03 4.13
N PRO A 29 0.18 13.81 5.44
CA PRO A 29 1.00 14.62 6.35
C PRO A 29 2.46 14.13 6.52
N TYR A 30 3.00 13.30 5.62
CA TYR A 30 4.35 12.76 5.77
C TYR A 30 5.40 13.90 5.79
N PRO A 31 6.38 13.88 6.72
CA PRO A 31 7.23 15.04 6.99
C PRO A 31 8.21 15.39 5.86
N THR A 32 8.58 14.41 5.02
CA THR A 32 9.50 14.60 3.91
C THR A 32 8.79 14.31 2.59
N PRO A 33 9.10 15.02 1.49
CA PRO A 33 8.43 14.82 0.19
C PRO A 33 8.79 13.48 -0.48
N GLN A 34 9.83 12.81 0.01
CA GLN A 34 10.28 11.51 -0.48
C GLN A 34 10.64 10.60 0.68
N ALA A 35 10.44 9.30 0.48
CA ALA A 35 10.82 8.26 1.43
C ALA A 35 11.37 7.05 0.66
N ARG A 36 12.52 6.54 1.11
CA ARG A 36 13.04 5.26 0.64
C ARG A 36 12.47 4.14 1.50
N VAL A 37 11.94 3.09 0.88
CA VAL A 37 11.39 1.96 1.62
C VAL A 37 12.55 1.11 2.16
N PRO A 38 12.65 0.91 3.49
CA PRO A 38 13.69 0.08 4.08
C PRO A 38 13.59 -1.39 3.68
N GLN A 39 14.67 -2.15 3.89
CA GLN A 39 14.67 -3.60 3.70
C GLN A 39 13.58 -4.26 4.55
N GLY A 40 12.87 -5.25 3.98
CA GLY A 40 11.78 -5.95 4.66
C GLY A 40 10.56 -5.08 5.01
N HIS A 41 10.43 -3.90 4.42
CA HIS A 41 9.28 -3.01 4.60
C HIS A 41 8.51 -2.79 3.30
N LEU A 42 7.28 -2.29 3.44
CA LEU A 42 6.36 -1.95 2.37
C LEU A 42 5.84 -0.53 2.57
N TRP A 43 5.62 0.20 1.49
CA TRP A 43 4.79 1.41 1.50
C TRP A 43 3.38 1.04 1.11
N VAL A 44 2.39 1.35 1.95
CA VAL A 44 0.99 0.99 1.73
C VAL A 44 0.09 2.22 1.76
N GLU A 45 -0.87 2.28 0.85
CA GLU A 45 -1.87 3.35 0.76
C GLU A 45 -3.28 2.77 0.66
N GLY A 46 -4.26 3.50 1.19
CA GLY A 46 -5.66 3.11 1.15
C GLY A 46 -6.48 3.96 0.18
N ASP A 47 -7.60 3.42 -0.29
CA ASP A 47 -8.49 4.11 -1.24
C ASP A 47 -9.48 5.08 -0.53
N ALA A 48 -9.49 5.15 0.81
CA ALA A 48 -10.42 5.98 1.59
C ALA A 48 -9.72 7.15 2.29
N PHE A 49 -10.34 8.34 2.25
CA PHE A 49 -9.79 9.60 2.78
C PHE A 49 -9.50 9.59 4.30
N HIS A 50 -10.15 8.71 5.07
CA HIS A 50 -9.95 8.56 6.52
C HIS A 50 -9.10 7.33 6.90
N SER A 51 -8.50 6.66 5.92
CA SER A 51 -7.68 5.48 6.20
C SER A 51 -6.27 5.90 6.61
N GLN A 52 -5.83 5.52 7.81
CA GLN A 52 -4.40 5.62 8.14
C GLN A 52 -3.58 4.72 7.21
N ASP A 53 -2.50 5.27 6.68
CA ASP A 53 -1.61 4.64 5.72
C ASP A 53 -0.15 5.10 5.88
N SER A 54 0.74 4.69 4.97
CA SER A 54 2.16 5.03 5.05
C SER A 54 2.46 6.52 4.96
N ASN A 55 1.58 7.35 4.42
CA ASN A 55 1.74 8.81 4.47
C ASN A 55 1.54 9.36 5.89
N THR A 56 0.95 8.59 6.80
CA THR A 56 0.77 8.96 8.21
C THR A 56 1.78 8.28 9.13
N PHE A 57 2.02 6.98 8.97
CA PHE A 57 2.86 6.19 9.88
C PHE A 57 4.19 5.70 9.26
N GLY A 58 4.42 5.95 7.97
CA GLY A 58 5.62 5.51 7.25
C GLY A 58 5.58 4.06 6.74
N PRO A 59 6.73 3.51 6.35
CA PRO A 59 6.84 2.13 5.88
C PRO A 59 6.43 1.13 6.96
N VAL A 60 5.81 0.02 6.57
CA VAL A 60 5.38 -1.05 7.49
C VAL A 60 6.21 -2.32 7.27
N PRO A 61 6.59 -3.05 8.33
CA PRO A 61 7.23 -4.35 8.17
C PRO A 61 6.37 -5.30 7.34
N SER A 62 6.96 -5.96 6.35
CA SER A 62 6.26 -6.91 5.48
C SER A 62 5.66 -8.09 6.25
N GLY A 63 6.25 -8.46 7.40
CA GLY A 63 5.73 -9.49 8.31
C GLY A 63 4.42 -9.12 9.01
N LEU A 64 3.93 -7.88 8.89
CA LEU A 64 2.57 -7.49 9.35
C LEU A 64 1.49 -7.78 8.30
N VAL A 65 1.85 -8.28 7.12
CA VAL A 65 0.89 -8.67 6.09
C VAL A 65 0.39 -10.08 6.38
N ASP A 66 -0.84 -10.18 6.86
CA ASP A 66 -1.47 -11.48 7.16
C ASP A 66 -1.87 -12.26 5.89
N SER A 67 -2.26 -11.56 4.82
CA SER A 67 -2.74 -12.18 3.58
C SER A 67 -2.57 -11.31 2.34
N ARG A 68 -2.64 -11.93 1.15
CA ARG A 68 -2.60 -11.26 -0.16
C ARG A 68 -3.88 -11.56 -0.94
N LEU A 69 -4.53 -10.52 -1.48
CA LEU A 69 -5.68 -10.66 -2.36
C LEU A 69 -5.25 -11.23 -3.73
N ILE A 70 -5.70 -12.45 -4.04
CA ILE A 70 -5.35 -13.15 -5.29
C ILE A 70 -6.53 -13.28 -6.27
N TRP A 71 -7.77 -13.22 -5.80
CA TRP A 71 -8.98 -13.42 -6.61
C TRP A 71 -10.18 -12.64 -6.06
N LEU A 72 -10.97 -12.07 -6.97
CA LEU A 72 -12.28 -11.48 -6.72
C LEU A 72 -13.35 -12.50 -7.11
N VAL A 73 -14.31 -12.78 -6.21
CA VAL A 73 -15.40 -13.73 -6.46
C VAL A 73 -16.76 -13.05 -6.65
N TRP A 74 -16.85 -11.76 -6.35
CA TRP A 74 -18.06 -10.96 -6.50
C TRP A 74 -17.70 -9.49 -6.77
N PRO A 75 -18.50 -8.73 -7.55
CA PRO A 75 -19.66 -9.18 -8.31
C PRO A 75 -19.29 -10.12 -9.47
N ILE A 76 -20.24 -10.95 -9.92
CA ILE A 76 -19.97 -12.05 -10.87
C ILE A 76 -19.30 -11.59 -12.18
N TRP A 77 -19.61 -10.37 -12.64
CA TRP A 77 -18.99 -9.76 -13.83
C TRP A 77 -17.56 -9.23 -13.60
N ARG A 78 -17.08 -9.24 -12.35
CA ARG A 78 -15.71 -8.87 -11.95
C ARG A 78 -14.92 -10.06 -11.40
N ILE A 79 -15.42 -11.28 -11.58
CA ILE A 79 -14.71 -12.49 -11.15
C ILE A 79 -13.38 -12.59 -11.89
N GLY A 80 -12.30 -12.82 -11.13
CA GLY A 80 -10.97 -13.01 -11.70
C GLY A 80 -9.87 -12.51 -10.78
N ARG A 81 -8.64 -12.50 -11.29
CA ARG A 81 -7.53 -11.91 -10.56
C ARG A 81 -7.75 -10.39 -10.42
N PRO A 82 -7.37 -9.77 -9.29
CA PRO A 82 -7.39 -8.32 -9.17
C PRO A 82 -6.40 -7.72 -10.17
N THR A 83 -6.87 -7.41 -11.37
CA THR A 83 -6.15 -6.61 -12.36
C THR A 83 -6.49 -5.16 -12.07
N HIS A 84 -5.96 -4.64 -10.97
CA HIS A 84 -5.99 -3.22 -10.75
C HIS A 84 -4.63 -2.69 -11.19
N PRO A 85 -4.48 -2.23 -12.45
CA PRO A 85 -3.26 -1.52 -12.82
C PRO A 85 -3.10 -0.38 -11.82
N MET A 86 -1.88 -0.19 -11.31
CA MET A 86 -1.61 0.99 -10.51
C MET A 86 -2.04 2.22 -11.32
N ASN A 87 -2.73 3.15 -10.67
CA ASN A 87 -3.09 4.41 -11.31
C ASN A 87 -1.81 5.05 -11.85
N ALA A 88 -1.84 5.62 -13.05
CA ALA A 88 -0.70 6.34 -13.64
C ALA A 88 -0.11 7.38 -12.66
N HIS A 89 -0.95 8.03 -11.85
CA HIS A 89 -0.50 8.93 -10.79
C HIS A 89 0.27 8.22 -9.67
N THR A 90 -0.11 7.00 -9.31
CA THR A 90 0.63 6.18 -8.34
C THR A 90 1.96 5.71 -8.92
N VAL A 91 1.95 5.23 -10.17
CA VAL A 91 3.18 4.78 -10.86
C VAL A 91 4.18 5.93 -10.97
N ALA A 92 3.73 7.14 -11.30
CA ALA A 92 4.59 8.32 -11.38
C ALA A 92 5.22 8.72 -10.03
N ARG A 93 4.65 8.29 -8.90
CA ARG A 93 5.19 8.56 -7.57
C ARG A 93 6.20 7.51 -7.09
N VAL A 94 6.37 6.39 -7.79
CA VAL A 94 7.30 5.34 -7.38
C VAL A 94 8.45 5.28 -8.37
N ILE A 95 9.66 5.43 -7.85
CA ILE A 95 10.90 5.18 -8.60
C ILE A 95 11.39 3.80 -8.17
N PRO A 96 11.26 2.76 -9.03
CA PRO A 96 11.64 1.40 -8.68
C PRO A 96 13.14 1.29 -8.48
N VAL A 97 13.58 0.48 -7.52
CA VAL A 97 15.01 0.19 -7.29
C VAL A 97 15.71 -0.34 -8.54
N GLN A 98 14.98 -1.06 -9.40
CA GLN A 98 15.49 -1.63 -10.66
C GLN A 98 15.73 -0.58 -11.75
N SER A 99 15.14 0.62 -11.63
CA SER A 99 15.24 1.69 -12.62
C SER A 99 16.43 2.63 -12.38
N GLN A 100 17.29 2.31 -11.40
CA GLN A 100 18.50 3.07 -11.03
C GLN A 100 19.80 2.45 -11.61
N LYS A 101 19.71 1.69 -12.70
CA LYS A 101 20.87 1.15 -13.43
C LYS A 101 21.05 1.81 -14.78
#